data_AF-A0AAV4ZZY8-F1
#
_entry.id   AF-A0AAV4ZZY8-F1
#
_cell.length_a   1.000
_cell.length_b   1.000
_cell.length_c   1.000
_cell.angle_alpha   90.00
_cell.angle_beta   90.00
_cell.angle_gamma   90.00
#
_symmetry.space_group_name_H-M   'P 1'
#
loop_
_entity.id
_entity.type
_entity.pdbx_description
1 polymer ?
#
loop_
_entity_poly.entity_id
_entity_poly.type
_entity_poly.pdbx_seq_one_letter_code
_entity_poly.pdbx_strand_id
1 'polypeptide(L)'
;MSSGRLCVRVAFLLWLITSSWAIMITSPGEGTIWPSSGDHTVTWIEVDTDPTTFAITLVQLGVFKQILATDVDGTKDSITFSATLPTGSGFQVNIVKSAQEVNTILAQSPQITITSNGSTGSTTSSSSSTATGSNSPSNGTPGTTSSPSVASPSLSPTSGNSPSSTISLASAGSTGGSPAGLSPTVLTDYISHLFYKAIYMPEYAHLLPPNWKSVVTTWLAEDAPSFDYGGYVVGEVIRRAFLLGKGKNTAVLAGVPFINEIFSQLDCEIVWHMKEGETFQPIKCVATVLGKARHLLLGERVALNVLARCSGIATKSRQFRDVARENGFKGIIAGTRKTTPGFRLVEKYGMLVGGIDTHRHDLSSMIMLKDNHIWSSGSITTAIQQAREVGGFSLLLDVEVTSEAEADEAINAGADIIMLDNMEGETLVNTARALKERWAGKRKFLIETSGGIEIGNLKERAINGGYSQHKCGSPKRSAHRF
;
A
#
# COMPACT_ATOMS: atom_id res chain seq x y z
N MET A 1 -22.74 -39.52 12.14
CA MET A 1 -22.25 -39.20 10.78
C MET A 1 -21.89 -37.73 10.78
N SER A 2 -20.60 -37.42 10.93
CA SER A 2 -20.11 -36.08 11.25
C SER A 2 -20.17 -35.15 10.03
N SER A 3 -20.83 -34.03 10.24
CA SER A 3 -20.99 -32.91 9.33
C SER A 3 -19.66 -32.17 9.12
N GLY A 4 -18.96 -32.48 8.02
CA GLY A 4 -17.78 -31.77 7.56
C GLY A 4 -18.12 -30.33 7.15
N ARG A 5 -17.55 -29.37 7.88
CA ARG A 5 -17.61 -27.93 7.55
C ARG A 5 -16.72 -27.69 6.33
N LEU A 6 -17.31 -27.63 5.15
CA LEU A 6 -16.64 -27.21 3.92
C LEU A 6 -16.22 -25.74 4.10
N CYS A 7 -14.93 -25.46 4.30
CA CYS A 7 -14.38 -24.10 4.31
C CYS A 7 -13.99 -23.75 2.87
N VAL A 8 -14.73 -22.83 2.23
CA VAL A 8 -14.29 -22.25 0.95
C VAL A 8 -13.28 -21.15 1.28
N ARG A 9 -11.98 -21.48 1.16
CA ARG A 9 -10.88 -20.51 1.25
C ARG A 9 -10.73 -19.80 -0.09
N VAL A 10 -11.15 -18.54 -0.17
CA VAL A 10 -10.78 -17.64 -1.27
C VAL A 10 -9.47 -16.95 -0.86
N ALA A 11 -8.38 -17.31 -1.54
CA ALA A 11 -7.09 -16.63 -1.38
C ALA A 11 -7.05 -15.42 -2.31
N PHE A 12 -7.19 -14.22 -1.74
CA PHE A 12 -7.24 -12.97 -2.49
C PHE A 12 -5.88 -12.65 -3.13
N LEU A 13 -5.87 -12.61 -4.48
CA LEU A 13 -4.68 -12.60 -5.30
C LEU A 13 -4.27 -11.17 -5.67
N LEU A 14 -3.24 -10.66 -5.00
CA LEU A 14 -2.46 -9.53 -5.50
C LEU A 14 -1.07 -10.06 -5.94
N TRP A 15 -0.94 -10.43 -7.22
CA TRP A 15 0.12 -10.07 -8.19
C TRP A 15 0.33 -11.12 -9.31
N LEU A 16 0.89 -10.64 -10.43
CA LEU A 16 1.33 -11.33 -11.64
C LEU A 16 1.87 -12.76 -11.39
N ILE A 17 1.30 -13.71 -12.14
CA ILE A 17 1.82 -15.07 -12.46
C ILE A 17 1.92 -16.05 -11.28
N THR A 18 0.91 -16.93 -11.26
CA THR A 18 0.85 -18.34 -10.78
C THR A 18 1.11 -18.71 -9.32
N SER A 19 0.21 -19.57 -8.85
CA SER A 19 0.26 -20.54 -7.74
C SER A 19 -0.21 -20.04 -6.35
N SER A 20 -1.30 -20.67 -5.91
CA SER A 20 -2.04 -20.43 -4.67
C SER A 20 -1.78 -21.60 -3.74
N TRP A 21 -1.05 -21.44 -2.64
CA TRP A 21 -0.97 -22.49 -1.62
C TRP A 21 -0.80 -22.00 -0.19
N ALA A 22 -1.38 -22.77 0.73
CA ALA A 22 -1.31 -22.71 2.18
C ALA A 22 -0.51 -23.94 2.66
N ILE A 23 0.17 -23.81 3.81
CA ILE A 23 1.42 -24.49 4.21
C ILE A 23 2.66 -23.79 3.63
N MET A 24 3.56 -23.38 4.52
CA MET A 24 4.88 -22.84 4.17
C MET A 24 5.97 -23.75 4.72
N ILE A 25 6.83 -24.29 3.85
CA ILE A 25 8.03 -25.00 4.27
C ILE A 25 9.02 -23.98 4.83
N THR A 26 9.41 -24.14 6.09
CA THR A 26 10.41 -23.29 6.77
C THR A 26 11.81 -23.90 6.71
N SER A 27 11.91 -25.22 6.54
CA SER A 27 13.16 -25.92 6.26
C SER A 27 12.88 -27.13 5.36
N PRO A 28 13.65 -27.35 4.28
CA PRO A 28 14.89 -26.66 3.95
C PRO A 28 14.69 -25.25 3.36
N GLY A 29 15.56 -24.32 3.76
CA GLY A 29 15.60 -22.94 3.24
C GLY A 29 16.53 -22.78 2.03
N GLU A 30 16.61 -21.56 1.49
CA GLU A 30 17.49 -21.25 0.37
C GLU A 30 18.97 -21.55 0.70
N GLY A 31 19.66 -22.27 -0.19
CA GLY A 31 21.06 -22.66 0.00
C GLY A 31 21.28 -23.88 0.91
N THR A 32 20.22 -24.56 1.34
CA THR A 32 20.37 -25.79 2.16
C THR A 32 21.09 -26.89 1.39
N ILE A 33 22.04 -27.55 2.06
CA ILE A 33 22.76 -28.72 1.56
C ILE A 33 22.33 -29.95 2.37
N TRP A 34 21.85 -30.98 1.69
CA TRP A 34 21.53 -32.27 2.28
C TRP A 34 22.57 -33.32 1.91
N PRO A 35 22.93 -34.23 2.84
CA PRO A 35 23.73 -35.39 2.50
C PRO A 35 22.96 -36.36 1.59
N SER A 36 23.65 -37.18 0.80
CA SER A 36 23.01 -38.21 -0.05
C SER A 36 22.43 -39.38 0.75
N SER A 37 22.79 -39.51 2.02
CA SER A 37 22.23 -40.49 2.94
C SER A 37 22.25 -39.98 4.37
N GLY A 38 21.26 -40.37 5.16
CA GLY A 38 21.11 -39.99 6.56
C GLY A 38 19.72 -39.47 6.87
N ASP A 39 19.60 -38.80 8.01
CA ASP A 39 18.34 -38.23 8.48
C ASP A 39 18.14 -36.83 7.91
N HIS A 40 16.97 -36.61 7.33
CA HIS A 40 16.55 -35.35 6.76
C HIS A 40 15.33 -34.85 7.51
N THR A 41 15.33 -33.56 7.85
CA THR A 41 14.20 -32.93 8.54
C THR A 41 13.58 -31.88 7.64
N VAL A 42 12.26 -31.96 7.50
CA VAL A 42 11.44 -30.94 6.86
C VAL A 42 10.58 -30.30 7.94
N THR A 43 10.55 -28.98 7.97
CA THR A 43 9.72 -28.21 8.90
C THR A 43 8.79 -27.28 8.14
N TRP A 44 7.62 -27.02 8.70
CA TRP A 44 6.62 -26.16 8.10
C TRP A 44 5.84 -25.36 9.14
N ILE A 45 5.21 -24.29 8.69
CA ILE A 45 4.18 -23.59 9.45
C ILE A 45 2.84 -23.88 8.78
N GLU A 46 1.94 -24.46 9.56
CA GLU A 46 0.56 -24.68 9.17
C GLU A 46 -0.26 -23.40 9.40
N VAL A 47 -1.14 -23.07 8.45
CA VAL A 47 -2.17 -22.05 8.63
C VAL A 47 -3.53 -22.74 8.47
N ASP A 48 -4.07 -23.18 9.60
CA ASP A 48 -5.41 -23.75 9.94
C ASP A 48 -6.48 -23.90 8.83
N THR A 49 -6.19 -24.56 7.71
CA THR A 49 -7.21 -25.23 6.85
C THR A 49 -6.60 -26.26 5.87
N ASP A 50 -5.46 -26.85 6.27
CA ASP A 50 -4.75 -28.01 5.71
C ASP A 50 -5.59 -29.31 5.56
N PRO A 51 -5.41 -30.29 4.65
CA PRO A 51 -5.69 -31.68 5.05
C PRO A 51 -4.83 -32.05 6.28
N THR A 52 -5.43 -32.71 7.27
CA THR A 52 -4.73 -33.15 8.50
C THR A 52 -3.55 -34.09 8.21
N THR A 53 -3.50 -34.66 7.01
CA THR A 53 -2.39 -35.48 6.52
C THR A 53 -2.00 -35.11 5.09
N PHE A 54 -0.70 -35.19 4.78
CA PHE A 54 -0.16 -34.96 3.44
C PHE A 54 1.03 -35.88 3.13
N ALA A 55 1.62 -35.78 1.94
CA ALA A 55 2.86 -36.49 1.59
C ALA A 55 3.98 -35.50 1.25
N ILE A 56 5.23 -35.93 1.40
CA ILE A 56 6.42 -35.15 1.07
C ILE A 56 7.14 -35.84 -0.08
N THR A 57 7.51 -35.07 -1.10
CA THR A 57 8.22 -35.55 -2.28
C THR A 57 9.44 -34.70 -2.58
N LEU A 58 10.50 -35.34 -3.06
CA LEU A 58 11.66 -34.68 -3.65
C LEU A 58 11.49 -34.64 -5.16
N VAL A 59 11.66 -33.47 -5.76
CA VAL A 59 11.55 -33.30 -7.22
C VAL A 59 12.75 -32.54 -7.79
N GLN A 60 13.05 -32.78 -9.07
CA GLN A 60 14.02 -31.99 -9.84
C GLN A 60 13.46 -31.77 -11.24
N LEU A 61 13.04 -30.54 -11.55
CA LEU A 61 12.58 -30.01 -12.86
C LEU A 61 11.96 -31.05 -13.84
N GLY A 62 10.98 -31.83 -13.39
CA GLY A 62 10.25 -32.80 -14.23
C GLY A 62 11.02 -34.06 -14.63
N VAL A 63 12.29 -34.19 -14.24
CA VAL A 63 13.18 -35.32 -14.57
C VAL A 63 13.17 -36.37 -13.46
N PHE A 64 13.08 -35.93 -12.20
CA PHE A 64 13.16 -36.80 -11.04
C PHE A 64 12.02 -36.53 -10.07
N LYS A 65 11.46 -37.60 -9.51
CA LYS A 65 10.46 -37.57 -8.44
C LYS A 65 10.65 -38.78 -7.52
N GLN A 66 10.77 -38.52 -6.21
CA GLN A 66 10.83 -39.54 -5.18
C GLN A 66 9.89 -39.16 -4.03
N ILE A 67 9.11 -40.12 -3.53
CA ILE A 67 8.29 -39.93 -2.33
C ILE A 67 9.20 -40.15 -1.11
N LEU A 68 9.23 -39.16 -0.22
CA LEU A 68 10.07 -39.15 0.98
C LEU A 68 9.30 -39.60 2.22
N ALA A 69 8.03 -39.19 2.33
CA ALA A 69 7.14 -39.59 3.41
C ALA A 69 5.67 -39.55 2.94
N THR A 70 4.84 -40.42 3.51
CA THR A 70 3.38 -40.49 3.25
C THR A 70 2.62 -40.36 4.56
N ASP A 71 1.35 -39.94 4.48
CA ASP A 71 0.45 -39.81 5.64
C ASP A 71 1.04 -38.98 6.79
N VAL A 72 1.81 -37.94 6.43
CA VAL A 72 2.46 -37.01 7.36
C VAL A 72 1.39 -36.20 8.06
N ASP A 73 1.34 -36.28 9.38
CA ASP A 73 0.46 -35.49 10.25
C ASP A 73 0.82 -34.00 10.17
N GLY A 74 -0.04 -33.23 9.52
CA GLY A 74 0.18 -31.81 9.25
C GLY A 74 0.06 -30.92 10.48
N THR A 75 -0.53 -31.43 11.57
CA THR A 75 -0.66 -30.72 12.85
C THR A 75 0.65 -30.62 13.64
N LYS A 76 1.66 -31.39 13.22
CA LYS A 76 3.05 -31.23 13.67
C LYS A 76 3.72 -30.11 12.88
N ASP A 77 4.82 -29.58 13.39
CA ASP A 77 5.62 -28.55 12.71
C ASP A 77 6.82 -29.12 11.94
N SER A 78 7.03 -30.44 12.03
CA SER A 78 8.22 -31.11 11.52
C SER A 78 8.06 -32.62 11.32
N ILE A 79 8.85 -33.17 10.41
CA ILE A 79 9.09 -34.61 10.27
C ILE A 79 10.56 -34.87 9.94
N THR A 80 11.12 -35.92 10.56
CA THR A 80 12.43 -36.45 10.23
C THR A 80 12.28 -37.83 9.60
N PHE A 81 12.96 -38.07 8.49
CA PHE A 81 12.98 -39.35 7.78
C PHE A 81 14.37 -39.68 7.29
N SER A 82 14.70 -40.97 7.22
CA SER A 82 15.96 -41.44 6.65
C SER A 82 15.75 -41.87 5.21
N ALA A 83 16.54 -41.33 4.28
CA ALA A 83 16.42 -41.66 2.85
C ALA A 83 17.80 -41.70 2.19
N THR A 84 17.89 -42.43 1.07
CA THR A 84 19.01 -42.30 0.14
C THR A 84 18.56 -41.43 -1.02
N LEU A 85 19.27 -40.33 -1.26
CA LEU A 85 18.92 -39.27 -2.19
C LEU A 85 19.97 -39.14 -3.30
N PRO A 86 19.57 -38.79 -4.54
CA PRO A 86 20.50 -38.54 -5.63
C PRO A 86 21.35 -37.29 -5.37
N THR A 87 22.60 -37.29 -5.84
CA THR A 87 23.48 -36.11 -5.74
C THR A 87 23.24 -35.14 -6.89
N GLY A 88 23.39 -33.84 -6.61
CA GLY A 88 23.20 -32.77 -7.59
C GLY A 88 22.52 -31.53 -7.00
N SER A 89 22.27 -30.53 -7.84
CA SER A 89 21.60 -29.28 -7.46
C SER A 89 20.23 -29.13 -8.13
N GLY A 90 19.43 -28.20 -7.63
CA GLY A 90 18.11 -27.88 -8.20
C GLY A 90 16.99 -28.81 -7.73
N PHE A 91 17.21 -29.57 -6.65
CA PHE A 91 16.16 -30.35 -6.02
C PHE A 91 15.23 -29.43 -5.23
N GLN A 92 13.96 -29.79 -5.13
CA GLN A 92 12.98 -29.10 -4.28
C GLN A 92 12.18 -30.12 -3.50
N VAL A 93 11.85 -29.75 -2.27
CA VAL A 93 10.92 -30.50 -1.43
C VAL A 93 9.53 -29.94 -1.67
N ASN A 94 8.61 -30.81 -2.07
CA ASN A 94 7.21 -30.50 -2.23
C ASN A 94 6.41 -31.20 -1.14
N ILE A 95 5.55 -30.47 -0.44
CA ILE A 95 4.41 -31.04 0.26
C ILE A 95 3.30 -31.19 -0.78
N VAL A 96 2.70 -32.36 -0.90
CA VAL A 96 1.65 -32.69 -1.86
C VAL A 96 0.44 -33.28 -1.14
N LYS A 97 -0.74 -33.16 -1.74
CA LYS A 97 -1.99 -33.59 -1.10
C LYS A 97 -1.98 -35.06 -0.62
N SER A 98 -1.40 -35.97 -1.40
CA SER A 98 -1.21 -37.38 -1.02
C SER A 98 -0.16 -38.05 -1.90
N ALA A 99 0.26 -39.26 -1.54
CA ALA A 99 1.16 -40.09 -2.34
C ALA A 99 0.58 -40.48 -3.71
N GLN A 100 -0.75 -40.42 -3.85
CA GLN A 100 -1.49 -40.72 -5.08
C GLN A 100 -1.77 -39.46 -5.91
N GLU A 101 -1.70 -38.27 -5.30
CA GLU A 101 -1.94 -36.97 -5.94
C GLU A 101 -0.66 -36.10 -5.96
N VAL A 102 0.46 -36.67 -6.39
CA VAL A 102 1.80 -36.04 -6.36
C VAL A 102 1.98 -34.82 -7.28
N ASN A 103 0.97 -34.44 -8.04
CA ASN A 103 0.98 -33.23 -8.90
C ASN A 103 0.21 -32.06 -8.25
N THR A 104 -0.46 -32.31 -7.12
CA THR A 104 -1.22 -31.34 -6.33
C THR A 104 -0.31 -30.82 -5.20
N ILE A 105 0.54 -29.83 -5.49
CA ILE A 105 1.65 -29.34 -4.64
C ILE A 105 1.20 -28.35 -3.55
N LEU A 106 0.89 -28.80 -2.34
CA LEU A 106 0.55 -27.97 -1.17
C LEU A 106 1.60 -26.95 -0.73
N ALA A 107 2.89 -27.24 -0.84
CA ALA A 107 3.94 -26.27 -0.56
C ALA A 107 5.21 -26.68 -1.28
N GLN A 108 6.10 -25.74 -1.55
CA GLN A 108 7.36 -26.01 -2.23
C GLN A 108 8.50 -25.23 -1.57
N SER A 109 9.62 -25.90 -1.34
CA SER A 109 10.83 -25.28 -0.81
C SER A 109 11.59 -24.53 -1.91
N PRO A 110 12.48 -23.59 -1.54
CA PRO A 110 13.58 -23.19 -2.41
C PRO A 110 14.40 -24.40 -2.89
N GLN A 111 15.22 -24.18 -3.93
CA GLN A 111 16.11 -25.22 -4.42
C GLN A 111 17.19 -25.57 -3.39
N ILE A 112 17.44 -26.87 -3.24
CA ILE A 112 18.47 -27.45 -2.38
C ILE A 112 19.51 -28.20 -3.21
N THR A 113 20.69 -28.38 -2.61
CA THR A 113 21.77 -29.19 -3.19
C THR A 113 21.95 -30.45 -2.35
N ILE A 114 22.14 -31.59 -3.01
CA ILE A 114 22.39 -32.87 -2.36
C ILE A 114 23.80 -33.33 -2.71
N THR A 115 24.64 -33.54 -1.70
CA THR A 115 26.05 -33.88 -1.86
C THR A 115 26.33 -35.30 -1.37
N SER A 116 27.27 -36.00 -2.00
CA SER A 116 27.75 -37.28 -1.47
C SER A 116 28.29 -37.07 -0.07
N ASN A 117 28.06 -38.03 0.83
CA ASN A 117 28.71 -38.04 2.14
C ASN A 117 30.23 -38.17 1.94
N GLY A 118 30.89 -37.01 1.92
CA GLY A 118 32.31 -36.85 1.60
C GLY A 118 32.54 -35.93 0.40
N SER A 119 32.63 -34.63 0.64
CA SER A 119 33.77 -33.77 0.22
C SER A 119 33.43 -32.27 0.39
N THR A 120 34.34 -31.62 1.10
CA THR A 120 34.51 -30.18 1.28
C THR A 120 34.93 -29.50 -0.04
N GLY A 121 34.39 -28.31 -0.33
CA GLY A 121 35.16 -27.23 -0.99
C GLY A 121 34.72 -26.71 -2.38
N SER A 122 34.54 -25.38 -2.40
CA SER A 122 34.91 -24.38 -3.43
C SER A 122 34.18 -24.27 -4.78
N THR A 123 33.68 -23.04 -5.02
CA THR A 123 33.70 -22.18 -6.26
C THR A 123 33.40 -22.87 -7.60
N THR A 124 32.58 -22.36 -8.53
CA THR A 124 32.80 -21.13 -9.31
C THR A 124 31.64 -20.94 -10.30
N SER A 125 31.39 -19.67 -10.64
CA SER A 125 30.54 -19.14 -11.70
C SER A 125 30.70 -19.76 -13.09
N SER A 126 29.61 -19.83 -13.86
CA SER A 126 29.66 -19.57 -15.31
C SER A 126 28.31 -19.13 -15.88
N SER A 127 28.43 -18.11 -16.72
CA SER A 127 27.43 -17.41 -17.52
C SER A 127 27.29 -18.03 -18.92
N SER A 128 26.08 -18.00 -19.49
CA SER A 128 25.82 -17.93 -20.95
C SER A 128 24.31 -17.62 -21.13
N SER A 129 23.86 -16.48 -21.64
CA SER A 129 23.90 -15.91 -23.01
C SER A 129 23.31 -16.81 -24.10
N THR A 130 22.30 -16.28 -24.82
CA THR A 130 21.93 -16.37 -26.26
C THR A 130 20.40 -16.42 -26.38
N ALA A 131 19.70 -15.30 -26.65
CA ALA A 131 19.47 -14.59 -27.92
C ALA A 131 18.25 -15.08 -28.72
N THR A 132 17.35 -14.10 -28.95
CA THR A 132 16.58 -13.78 -30.18
C THR A 132 15.60 -14.78 -30.78
N GLY A 133 14.36 -14.29 -30.96
CA GLY A 133 13.37 -14.85 -31.87
C GLY A 133 12.15 -13.94 -31.98
N SER A 134 12.22 -12.98 -32.90
CA SER A 134 11.13 -12.11 -33.35
C SER A 134 10.02 -12.88 -34.08
N ASN A 135 8.75 -12.47 -33.92
CA ASN A 135 7.79 -12.30 -35.02
C ASN A 135 6.46 -11.68 -34.55
N SER A 136 6.08 -10.58 -35.19
CA SER A 136 4.72 -10.09 -35.46
C SER A 136 4.51 -10.18 -36.99
N PRO A 137 3.35 -9.90 -37.62
CA PRO A 137 2.16 -9.19 -37.13
C PRO A 137 0.80 -9.77 -37.62
N SER A 138 -0.33 -9.16 -37.23
CA SER A 138 -1.27 -8.50 -38.16
C SER A 138 -2.68 -8.22 -37.57
N ASN A 139 -3.26 -7.15 -38.13
CA ASN A 139 -4.49 -6.40 -37.82
C ASN A 139 -5.82 -7.16 -38.01
N GLY A 140 -6.87 -6.66 -37.34
CA GLY A 140 -8.26 -6.84 -37.76
C GLY A 140 -9.30 -6.16 -36.84
N THR A 141 -9.84 -5.02 -37.27
CA THR A 141 -11.10 -4.33 -36.84
C THR A 141 -11.91 -4.10 -38.13
N PRO A 142 -13.22 -3.75 -38.19
CA PRO A 142 -14.08 -3.13 -37.16
C PRO A 142 -15.58 -3.55 -37.15
N GLY A 143 -16.39 -2.96 -36.25
CA GLY A 143 -17.86 -3.01 -36.32
C GLY A 143 -18.60 -2.39 -35.13
N THR A 144 -19.53 -1.48 -35.44
CA THR A 144 -20.21 -0.47 -34.59
C THR A 144 -21.63 -0.86 -34.11
N THR A 145 -22.23 0.03 -33.29
CA THR A 145 -23.67 0.25 -32.93
C THR A 145 -24.18 -0.51 -31.68
N SER A 146 -25.02 -0.02 -30.76
CA SER A 146 -25.83 1.20 -30.57
C SER A 146 -26.43 1.20 -29.13
N SER A 147 -26.79 2.36 -28.58
CA SER A 147 -27.53 2.56 -27.32
C SER A 147 -28.98 2.03 -27.35
N PRO A 148 -29.67 1.92 -26.19
CA PRO A 148 -30.60 3.01 -25.82
C PRO A 148 -30.69 3.34 -24.31
N SER A 149 -31.39 4.44 -24.07
CA SER A 149 -31.79 5.10 -22.81
C SER A 149 -32.85 4.33 -22.00
N VAL A 150 -33.04 4.69 -20.72
CA VAL A 150 -34.34 5.06 -20.09
C VAL A 150 -34.22 5.31 -18.56
N ALA A 151 -34.74 6.48 -18.17
CA ALA A 151 -35.44 6.94 -16.94
C ALA A 151 -35.10 6.45 -15.51
N SER A 152 -34.98 7.45 -14.64
CA SER A 152 -35.09 7.42 -13.18
C SER A 152 -36.53 7.20 -12.67
N PRO A 153 -36.69 6.81 -11.40
CA PRO A 153 -37.47 7.69 -10.53
C PRO A 153 -36.87 7.91 -9.12
N SER A 154 -37.21 9.08 -8.60
CA SER A 154 -36.98 9.63 -7.27
C SER A 154 -37.84 8.97 -6.19
N LEU A 155 -37.29 8.69 -5.01
CA LEU A 155 -38.05 8.60 -3.75
C LEU A 155 -37.22 9.13 -2.57
N SER A 156 -37.88 9.98 -1.77
CA SER A 156 -37.44 10.69 -0.56
C SER A 156 -37.27 9.80 0.67
N PRO A 157 -36.51 10.23 1.71
CA PRO A 157 -36.22 9.41 2.88
C PRO A 157 -37.29 9.56 3.98
N THR A 158 -37.74 8.43 4.54
CA THR A 158 -38.47 8.37 5.80
C THR A 158 -37.53 8.04 6.95
N SER A 159 -37.53 8.91 7.95
CA SER A 159 -36.86 8.81 9.25
C SER A 159 -37.35 7.64 10.10
N GLY A 160 -36.43 6.90 10.72
CA GLY A 160 -36.73 5.88 11.73
C GLY A 160 -35.67 5.86 12.83
N ASN A 161 -36.10 6.20 14.04
CA ASN A 161 -35.33 6.28 15.28
C ASN A 161 -34.70 4.95 15.71
N SER A 162 -33.47 5.00 16.23
CA SER A 162 -32.85 3.95 17.04
C SER A 162 -32.89 4.34 18.53
N PRO A 163 -33.32 3.48 19.47
CA PRO A 163 -33.21 3.76 20.89
C PRO A 163 -31.84 3.33 21.42
N SER A 164 -31.26 4.21 22.23
CA SER A 164 -30.02 4.02 22.98
C SER A 164 -30.19 2.99 24.10
N SER A 165 -29.30 2.00 24.18
CA SER A 165 -29.20 1.09 25.32
C SER A 165 -27.90 1.35 26.08
N THR A 166 -28.05 1.98 27.25
CA THR A 166 -27.02 2.20 28.27
C THR A 166 -26.63 0.86 28.91
N ILE A 167 -25.34 0.50 28.89
CA ILE A 167 -24.83 -0.68 29.60
C ILE A 167 -24.23 -0.24 30.93
N SER A 168 -24.83 -0.70 32.02
CA SER A 168 -24.35 -0.59 33.40
C SER A 168 -23.29 -1.66 33.66
N LEU A 169 -22.06 -1.27 34.05
CA LEU A 169 -21.04 -2.23 34.48
C LEU A 169 -21.11 -2.42 36.00
N ALA A 170 -21.31 -3.67 36.42
CA ALA A 170 -21.22 -4.12 37.80
C ALA A 170 -19.75 -4.22 38.26
N SER A 171 -19.47 -3.81 39.49
CA SER A 171 -18.17 -3.91 40.15
C SER A 171 -17.90 -5.33 40.64
N ALA A 172 -16.80 -5.95 40.18
CA ALA A 172 -16.26 -7.18 40.77
C ALA A 172 -14.95 -6.87 41.51
N GLY A 173 -14.81 -7.50 42.68
CA GLY A 173 -13.85 -7.18 43.72
C GLY A 173 -12.37 -7.45 43.42
N SER A 174 -11.55 -6.81 44.25
CA SER A 174 -10.09 -6.81 44.29
C SER A 174 -9.47 -8.17 44.63
N THR A 175 -8.26 -8.42 44.13
CA THR A 175 -7.08 -8.77 44.96
C THR A 175 -5.77 -8.56 44.20
N GLY A 176 -4.85 -7.79 44.79
CA GLY A 176 -3.40 -8.08 44.73
C GLY A 176 -2.47 -7.17 43.91
N GLY A 177 -1.73 -6.28 44.60
CA GLY A 177 -0.36 -5.87 44.24
C GLY A 177 -0.16 -4.43 43.70
N SER A 178 0.03 -3.45 44.59
CA SER A 178 0.55 -2.12 44.23
C SER A 178 2.07 -2.12 44.07
N PRO A 179 2.64 -1.45 43.04
CA PRO A 179 3.89 -0.74 43.16
C PRO A 179 3.63 0.73 43.54
N ALA A 180 4.57 1.28 44.30
CA ALA A 180 4.50 2.56 44.98
C ALA A 180 4.34 3.78 44.06
N GLY A 181 3.64 4.81 44.57
CA GLY A 181 4.12 6.19 44.40
C GLY A 181 3.21 7.23 43.73
N LEU A 182 1.91 6.99 43.52
CA LEU A 182 1.00 8.04 43.04
C LEU A 182 -0.33 8.01 43.82
N SER A 183 -0.80 9.18 44.24
CA SER A 183 -2.11 9.35 44.90
C SER A 183 -3.23 8.77 44.02
N PRO A 184 -4.27 8.13 44.58
CA PRO A 184 -5.37 7.52 43.81
C PRO A 184 -5.98 8.47 42.77
N THR A 185 -6.10 9.75 43.12
CA THR A 185 -6.55 10.84 42.24
C THR A 185 -5.65 11.06 41.02
N VAL A 186 -4.33 10.95 41.18
CA VAL A 186 -3.35 11.11 40.09
C VAL A 186 -3.36 9.91 39.16
N LEU A 187 -3.61 8.71 39.68
CA LEU A 187 -3.74 7.51 38.86
C LEU A 187 -5.04 7.52 38.04
N THR A 188 -6.16 7.95 38.62
CA THR A 188 -7.42 8.15 37.88
C THR A 188 -7.32 9.27 36.87
N ASP A 189 -6.63 10.38 37.16
CA ASP A 189 -6.41 11.45 36.19
C ASP A 189 -5.47 10.99 35.07
N TYR A 190 -4.42 10.21 35.37
CA TYR A 190 -3.50 9.68 34.36
C TYR A 190 -4.17 8.63 33.46
N ILE A 191 -4.98 7.74 34.04
CA ILE A 191 -5.77 6.76 33.29
C ILE A 191 -6.86 7.47 32.48
N SER A 192 -7.56 8.45 33.05
CA SER A 192 -8.57 9.24 32.33
C SER A 192 -7.95 10.07 31.21
N HIS A 193 -6.76 10.62 31.41
CA HIS A 193 -6.01 11.40 30.40
C HIS A 193 -5.41 10.49 29.31
N LEU A 194 -5.00 9.26 29.63
CA LEU A 194 -4.61 8.25 28.64
C LEU A 194 -5.81 7.72 27.85
N PHE A 195 -6.95 7.47 28.51
CA PHE A 195 -8.22 7.14 27.85
C PHE A 195 -8.71 8.27 26.95
N TYR A 196 -8.69 9.52 27.41
CA TYR A 196 -9.04 10.69 26.60
C TYR A 196 -8.11 10.86 25.40
N LYS A 197 -6.80 10.65 25.59
CA LYS A 197 -5.80 10.75 24.52
C LYS A 197 -5.91 9.62 23.50
N ALA A 198 -6.40 8.44 23.89
CA ALA A 198 -6.70 7.34 22.98
C ALA A 198 -8.02 7.57 22.19
N ILE A 199 -9.01 8.25 22.80
CA ILE A 199 -10.30 8.57 22.15
C ILE A 199 -10.17 9.76 21.17
N TYR A 200 -9.18 10.62 21.32
CA TYR A 200 -8.99 11.85 20.52
C TYR A 200 -7.72 11.83 19.65
N MET A 201 -7.35 10.70 19.07
CA MET A 201 -6.33 10.68 18.02
C MET A 201 -7.02 11.04 16.68
N PRO A 202 -6.66 12.17 16.04
CA PRO A 202 -7.20 12.48 14.72
C PRO A 202 -6.73 11.41 13.72
N GLU A 203 -7.66 10.76 13.06
CA GLU A 203 -7.40 9.79 11.99
C GLU A 203 -7.55 10.46 10.63
N TYR A 204 -6.74 10.06 9.65
CA TYR A 204 -6.87 10.58 8.28
C TYR A 204 -8.24 10.26 7.66
N ALA A 205 -8.89 9.17 8.08
CA ALA A 205 -10.23 8.82 7.65
C ALA A 205 -11.27 9.93 7.95
N HIS A 206 -11.05 10.77 8.97
CA HIS A 206 -11.93 11.90 9.29
C HIS A 206 -11.89 13.02 8.24
N LEU A 207 -10.90 13.02 7.32
CA LEU A 207 -10.81 13.99 6.23
C LEU A 207 -11.67 13.63 5.02
N LEU A 208 -12.20 12.40 4.96
CA LEU A 208 -12.94 11.94 3.79
C LEU A 208 -14.27 12.71 3.65
N PRO A 209 -14.58 13.27 2.47
CA PRO A 209 -15.75 14.12 2.27
C PRO A 209 -17.05 13.30 2.36
N PRO A 210 -18.17 13.82 2.87
CA PRO A 210 -19.37 13.03 3.16
C PRO A 210 -19.88 12.10 2.04
N ASN A 211 -19.62 12.44 0.77
CA ASN A 211 -20.02 11.66 -0.40
C ASN A 211 -19.02 10.55 -0.82
N TRP A 212 -17.92 10.34 -0.10
CA TRP A 212 -16.91 9.35 -0.49
C TRP A 212 -17.48 7.91 -0.54
N LYS A 213 -18.47 7.60 0.31
CA LYS A 213 -19.14 6.30 0.35
C LYS A 213 -19.94 5.99 -0.92
N SER A 214 -20.58 6.99 -1.53
CA SER A 214 -21.28 6.77 -2.81
C SER A 214 -20.31 6.46 -3.94
N VAL A 215 -19.06 6.94 -3.86
CA VAL A 215 -18.02 6.56 -4.83
C VAL A 215 -17.71 5.06 -4.73
N VAL A 216 -17.68 4.50 -3.52
CA VAL A 216 -17.52 3.04 -3.32
C VAL A 216 -18.67 2.27 -3.98
N THR A 217 -19.90 2.75 -3.83
CA THR A 217 -21.07 2.16 -4.50
C THR A 217 -20.90 2.16 -6.03
N THR A 218 -20.34 3.23 -6.60
CA THR A 218 -20.08 3.27 -8.05
C THR A 218 -19.02 2.26 -8.50
N TRP A 219 -18.03 1.94 -7.67
CA TRP A 219 -17.04 0.90 -7.99
C TRP A 219 -17.64 -0.51 -7.97
N LEU A 220 -18.51 -0.80 -7.00
CA LEU A 220 -19.25 -2.08 -6.98
C LEU A 220 -20.20 -2.20 -8.18
N ALA A 221 -20.88 -1.11 -8.55
CA ALA A 221 -21.75 -1.08 -9.73
C ALA A 221 -20.97 -1.20 -11.05
N GLU A 222 -19.73 -0.70 -11.12
CA GLU A 222 -18.83 -0.90 -12.27
C GLU A 222 -18.48 -2.38 -12.46
N ASP A 223 -18.15 -3.09 -11.38
CA ASP A 223 -17.68 -4.49 -11.45
C ASP A 223 -18.84 -5.51 -11.57
N ALA A 224 -20.04 -5.14 -11.11
CA ALA A 224 -21.26 -5.94 -11.24
C ALA A 224 -22.46 -5.13 -11.74
N PRO A 225 -22.45 -4.67 -13.01
CA PRO A 225 -23.53 -3.83 -13.56
C PRO A 225 -24.80 -4.62 -13.92
N SER A 226 -24.74 -5.95 -13.95
CA SER A 226 -25.84 -6.84 -14.34
C SER A 226 -26.00 -7.99 -13.33
N PHE A 227 -25.74 -9.24 -13.72
CA PHE A 227 -25.87 -10.41 -12.85
C PHE A 227 -24.50 -10.93 -12.37
N ASP A 228 -24.43 -11.28 -11.09
CA ASP A 228 -23.30 -12.00 -10.49
C ASP A 228 -23.53 -13.53 -10.56
N TYR A 229 -23.15 -14.12 -11.69
CA TYR A 229 -23.23 -15.58 -11.87
C TYR A 229 -22.30 -16.35 -10.92
N GLY A 230 -21.16 -15.77 -10.54
CA GLY A 230 -20.24 -16.37 -9.58
C GLY A 230 -20.86 -16.49 -8.20
N GLY A 231 -21.56 -15.43 -7.77
CA GLY A 231 -22.34 -15.38 -6.54
C GLY A 231 -23.43 -16.45 -6.48
N TYR A 232 -24.12 -16.74 -7.61
CA TYR A 232 -25.09 -17.83 -7.70
C TYR A 232 -24.46 -19.20 -7.40
N VAL A 233 -23.25 -19.46 -7.95
CA VAL A 233 -22.56 -20.75 -7.78
C VAL A 233 -22.14 -20.99 -6.33
N VAL A 234 -21.66 -19.95 -5.63
CA VAL A 234 -21.13 -20.11 -4.25
C VAL A 234 -22.19 -19.95 -3.16
N GLY A 235 -23.29 -19.27 -3.47
CA GLY A 235 -24.43 -19.08 -2.57
C GLY A 235 -24.12 -18.27 -1.30
N GLU A 236 -24.94 -18.52 -0.27
CA GLU A 236 -25.06 -17.71 0.96
C GLU A 236 -24.19 -18.20 2.11
N VAL A 237 -23.36 -19.22 1.88
CA VAL A 237 -22.65 -19.87 2.97
C VAL A 237 -21.65 -18.91 3.61
N ILE A 238 -21.63 -18.85 4.95
CA ILE A 238 -20.70 -17.99 5.67
C ILE A 238 -19.27 -18.53 5.55
N ARG A 239 -18.35 -17.64 5.19
CA ARG A 239 -16.93 -17.92 4.99
C ARG A 239 -16.07 -16.83 5.60
N ARG A 240 -14.81 -17.21 5.85
CA ARG A 240 -13.75 -16.32 6.29
C ARG A 240 -12.73 -16.20 5.17
N ALA A 241 -12.41 -14.97 4.79
CA ALA A 241 -11.38 -14.66 3.82
C ALA A 241 -10.22 -13.92 4.49
N PHE A 242 -9.00 -14.14 4.00
CA PHE A 242 -7.78 -13.53 4.53
C PHE A 242 -7.20 -12.58 3.49
N LEU A 243 -7.02 -11.33 3.87
CA LEU A 243 -6.41 -10.31 3.03
C LEU A 243 -4.90 -10.34 3.25
N LEU A 244 -4.16 -10.73 2.23
CA LEU A 244 -2.72 -10.90 2.29
C LEU A 244 -1.99 -9.77 1.56
N GLY A 245 -1.14 -9.04 2.28
CA GLY A 245 -0.14 -8.15 1.72
C GLY A 245 1.01 -8.95 1.12
N LYS A 246 1.02 -9.09 -0.20
CA LYS A 246 2.05 -9.79 -0.98
C LYS A 246 2.92 -8.80 -1.76
N GLY A 247 4.16 -9.17 -2.04
CA GLY A 247 5.12 -8.31 -2.74
C GLY A 247 6.56 -8.75 -2.51
N LYS A 248 7.51 -8.01 -3.08
CA LYS A 248 8.96 -8.25 -2.89
C LYS A 248 9.61 -7.35 -1.85
N ASN A 249 8.98 -6.21 -1.56
CA ASN A 249 9.55 -5.14 -0.75
C ASN A 249 8.59 -4.76 0.39
N THR A 250 9.12 -4.10 1.42
CA THR A 250 8.34 -3.45 2.47
C THR A 250 7.24 -2.57 1.86
N ALA A 251 6.02 -2.70 2.38
CA ALA A 251 4.88 -1.89 1.98
C ALA A 251 4.26 -1.17 3.19
N VAL A 252 3.58 -0.06 2.92
CA VAL A 252 2.76 0.70 3.89
C VAL A 252 1.30 0.31 3.67
N LEU A 253 0.59 -0.09 4.72
CA LEU A 253 -0.85 -0.31 4.65
C LEU A 253 -1.58 1.04 4.56
N ALA A 254 -2.32 1.25 3.46
CA ALA A 254 -3.17 2.43 3.28
C ALA A 254 -4.43 2.12 2.47
N GLY A 255 -5.53 2.77 2.84
CA GLY A 255 -6.84 2.62 2.20
C GLY A 255 -7.86 1.86 3.05
N VAL A 256 -7.58 1.67 4.35
CA VAL A 256 -8.45 0.99 5.32
C VAL A 256 -9.91 1.47 5.25
N PRO A 257 -10.22 2.80 5.28
CA PRO A 257 -11.62 3.23 5.23
C PRO A 257 -12.35 2.78 3.96
N PHE A 258 -11.68 2.79 2.80
CA PHE A 258 -12.30 2.36 1.55
C PHE A 258 -12.64 0.88 1.56
N ILE A 259 -11.77 0.04 2.12
CA ILE A 259 -12.00 -1.41 2.21
C ILE A 259 -13.09 -1.73 3.22
N ASN A 260 -13.13 -1.02 4.35
CA ASN A 260 -14.22 -1.12 5.31
C ASN A 260 -15.56 -0.82 4.66
N GLU A 261 -15.64 0.25 3.87
CA GLU A 261 -16.89 0.64 3.21
C GLU A 261 -17.32 -0.36 2.12
N ILE A 262 -16.38 -0.89 1.32
CA ILE A 262 -16.67 -1.93 0.32
C ILE A 262 -17.35 -3.13 0.98
N PHE A 263 -16.74 -3.67 2.04
CA PHE A 263 -17.28 -4.84 2.71
C PHE A 263 -18.51 -4.51 3.57
N SER A 264 -18.61 -3.30 4.11
CA SER A 264 -19.80 -2.84 4.83
C SER A 264 -21.03 -2.76 3.92
N GLN A 265 -20.89 -2.30 2.67
CA GLN A 265 -22.01 -2.27 1.70
C GLN A 265 -22.45 -3.68 1.26
N LEU A 266 -21.61 -4.69 1.53
CA LEU A 266 -21.84 -6.10 1.20
C LEU A 266 -22.13 -6.94 2.45
N ASP A 267 -22.56 -6.34 3.56
CA ASP A 267 -22.87 -7.03 4.82
C ASP A 267 -21.75 -7.99 5.30
N CYS A 268 -20.49 -7.59 5.10
CA CYS A 268 -19.31 -8.32 5.54
C CYS A 268 -18.63 -7.58 6.71
N GLU A 269 -18.12 -8.34 7.66
CA GLU A 269 -17.36 -7.83 8.80
C GLU A 269 -15.85 -7.95 8.54
N ILE A 270 -15.08 -6.92 8.86
CA ILE A 270 -13.62 -6.91 8.69
C ILE A 270 -12.90 -6.68 10.01
N VAL A 271 -11.87 -7.48 10.26
CA VAL A 271 -10.94 -7.35 11.39
C VAL A 271 -9.54 -7.11 10.84
N TRP A 272 -8.98 -5.94 11.14
CA TRP A 272 -7.61 -5.60 10.75
C TRP A 272 -6.59 -6.14 11.76
N HIS A 273 -5.49 -6.69 11.25
CA HIS A 273 -4.36 -7.19 12.04
C HIS A 273 -3.20 -6.20 12.09
N MET A 274 -3.38 -5.04 11.49
CA MET A 274 -2.41 -3.97 11.35
C MET A 274 -3.13 -2.62 11.36
N LYS A 275 -2.47 -1.59 11.87
CA LYS A 275 -3.00 -0.23 11.84
C LYS A 275 -2.67 0.44 10.50
N GLU A 276 -3.51 1.36 10.08
CA GLU A 276 -3.22 2.15 8.89
C GLU A 276 -1.94 2.98 9.06
N GLY A 277 -1.12 3.01 8.01
CA GLY A 277 0.18 3.67 8.00
C GLY A 277 1.34 2.80 8.51
N GLU A 278 1.07 1.64 9.10
CA GLU A 278 2.11 0.67 9.49
C GLU A 278 2.77 0.04 8.26
N THR A 279 4.06 -0.28 8.41
CA THR A 279 4.82 -1.02 7.41
C THR A 279 4.80 -2.52 7.69
N PHE A 280 4.82 -3.33 6.62
CA PHE A 280 4.97 -4.78 6.73
C PHE A 280 5.92 -5.32 5.67
N GLN A 281 6.59 -6.43 6.02
CA GLN A 281 7.27 -7.27 5.05
C GLN A 281 6.28 -8.30 4.48
N PRO A 282 6.19 -8.44 3.15
CA PRO A 282 5.43 -9.53 2.54
C PRO A 282 6.06 -10.90 2.84
N ILE A 283 5.30 -11.99 2.96
CA ILE A 283 3.83 -12.11 2.90
C ILE A 283 3.25 -11.89 4.30
N LYS A 284 2.28 -10.98 4.44
CA LYS A 284 1.63 -10.67 5.72
C LYS A 284 0.11 -10.75 5.62
N CYS A 285 -0.55 -11.40 6.57
CA CYS A 285 -2.00 -11.27 6.73
C CYS A 285 -2.31 -9.90 7.38
N VAL A 286 -2.99 -9.03 6.64
CA VAL A 286 -3.28 -7.65 7.07
C VAL A 286 -4.72 -7.47 7.57
N ALA A 287 -5.66 -8.30 7.11
CA ALA A 287 -7.02 -8.34 7.62
C ALA A 287 -7.68 -9.71 7.42
N THR A 288 -8.74 -9.96 8.19
CA THR A 288 -9.67 -11.07 8.02
C THR A 288 -11.07 -10.51 7.74
N VAL A 289 -11.76 -11.03 6.73
CA VAL A 289 -13.13 -10.65 6.38
C VAL A 289 -14.07 -11.85 6.59
N LEU A 290 -15.21 -11.63 7.23
CA LEU A 290 -16.25 -12.63 7.50
C LEU A 290 -17.54 -12.21 6.80
N GLY A 291 -18.16 -13.12 6.06
CA GLY A 291 -19.42 -12.83 5.39
C GLY A 291 -19.91 -13.98 4.51
N LYS A 292 -20.98 -13.73 3.77
CA LYS A 292 -21.52 -14.68 2.77
C LYS A 292 -20.51 -14.86 1.65
N ALA A 293 -20.30 -16.09 1.17
CA ALA A 293 -19.33 -16.40 0.12
C ALA A 293 -19.51 -15.52 -1.13
N ARG A 294 -20.75 -15.34 -1.58
CA ARG A 294 -21.06 -14.44 -2.71
C ARG A 294 -20.68 -12.98 -2.47
N HIS A 295 -20.88 -12.47 -1.26
CA HIS A 295 -20.54 -11.08 -0.91
C HIS A 295 -19.02 -10.88 -0.80
N LEU A 296 -18.31 -11.84 -0.21
CA LEU A 296 -16.84 -11.80 -0.14
C LEU A 296 -16.20 -11.77 -1.53
N LEU A 297 -16.71 -12.60 -2.45
CA LEU A 297 -16.21 -12.69 -3.82
C LEU A 297 -16.61 -11.49 -4.68
N LEU A 298 -17.82 -10.95 -4.49
CA LEU A 298 -18.28 -9.76 -5.18
C LEU A 298 -17.42 -8.52 -4.83
N GLY A 299 -17.03 -8.37 -3.57
CA GLY A 299 -16.20 -7.25 -3.12
C GLY A 299 -14.70 -7.42 -3.38
N GLU A 300 -14.25 -8.62 -3.74
CA GLU A 300 -12.83 -8.99 -3.84
C GLU A 300 -12.04 -8.05 -4.74
N ARG A 301 -12.44 -7.97 -6.01
CA ARG A 301 -11.61 -7.34 -7.04
C ARG A 301 -11.53 -5.84 -6.81
N VAL A 302 -12.65 -5.23 -6.44
CA VAL A 302 -12.75 -3.82 -6.08
C VAL A 302 -11.86 -3.53 -4.87
N ALA A 303 -11.97 -4.30 -3.79
CA ALA A 303 -11.17 -4.10 -2.58
C ALA A 303 -9.66 -4.23 -2.85
N LEU A 304 -9.24 -5.26 -3.58
CA LEU A 304 -7.84 -5.46 -3.93
C LEU A 304 -7.27 -4.36 -4.81
N ASN A 305 -8.02 -3.93 -5.83
CA ASN A 305 -7.59 -2.87 -6.74
C ASN A 305 -7.41 -1.53 -6.00
N VAL A 306 -8.35 -1.21 -5.10
CA VAL A 306 -8.31 0.02 -4.32
C VAL A 306 -7.16 -0.01 -3.31
N LEU A 307 -7.06 -1.08 -2.52
CA LEU A 307 -6.02 -1.21 -1.51
C LEU A 307 -4.62 -1.21 -2.12
N ALA A 308 -4.42 -1.94 -3.22
CA ALA A 308 -3.14 -2.02 -3.89
C ALA A 308 -2.66 -0.66 -4.40
N ARG A 309 -3.54 0.11 -5.05
CA ARG A 309 -3.19 1.45 -5.54
C ARG A 309 -2.93 2.40 -4.38
N CYS A 310 -3.79 2.43 -3.37
CA CYS A 310 -3.64 3.32 -2.22
C CYS A 310 -2.36 3.01 -1.42
N SER A 311 -2.13 1.73 -1.09
CA SER A 311 -0.93 1.25 -0.39
C SER A 311 0.34 1.44 -1.23
N GLY A 312 0.28 1.25 -2.54
CA GLY A 312 1.40 1.52 -3.46
C GLY A 312 1.82 2.98 -3.43
N ILE A 313 0.85 3.91 -3.47
CA ILE A 313 1.10 5.36 -3.38
C ILE A 313 1.65 5.72 -2.00
N ALA A 314 1.07 5.19 -0.92
CA ALA A 314 1.56 5.43 0.43
C ALA A 314 3.00 4.93 0.63
N THR A 315 3.31 3.74 0.08
CA THR A 315 4.65 3.16 0.11
C THR A 315 5.65 4.05 -0.64
N LYS A 316 5.32 4.48 -1.86
CA LYS A 316 6.20 5.34 -2.66
C LYS A 316 6.38 6.72 -2.01
N SER A 317 5.31 7.29 -1.46
CA SER A 317 5.32 8.56 -0.73
C SER A 317 6.23 8.49 0.51
N ARG A 318 6.12 7.40 1.28
CA ARG A 318 6.99 7.13 2.43
C ARG A 318 8.45 7.03 2.00
N GLN A 319 8.75 6.30 0.92
CA GLN A 319 10.10 6.21 0.38
C GLN A 319 10.67 7.57 -0.02
N PHE A 320 9.91 8.41 -0.74
CA PHE A 320 10.35 9.76 -1.08
C PHE A 320 10.64 10.60 0.15
N ARG A 321 9.75 10.56 1.14
CA ARG A 321 9.94 11.28 2.40
C ARG A 321 11.20 10.82 3.13
N ASP A 322 11.36 9.51 3.29
CA ASP A 322 12.44 8.94 4.09
C ASP A 322 13.80 9.21 3.41
N VAL A 323 13.93 8.98 2.10
CA VAL A 323 15.13 9.33 1.33
C VAL A 323 15.40 10.83 1.40
N ALA A 324 14.39 11.71 1.34
CA ALA A 324 14.59 13.15 1.47
C ALA A 324 15.19 13.49 2.84
N ARG A 325 14.64 12.90 3.91
CA ARG A 325 15.07 13.13 5.29
C ARG A 325 16.47 12.58 5.54
N GLU A 326 16.82 11.42 4.97
CA GLU A 326 18.18 10.85 5.00
C GLU A 326 19.20 11.78 4.33
N ASN A 327 18.81 12.45 3.25
CA ASN A 327 19.60 13.50 2.60
C ASN A 327 19.56 14.85 3.35
N GLY A 328 18.97 14.88 4.55
CA GLY A 328 18.90 16.05 5.43
C GLY A 328 17.85 17.07 5.04
N PHE A 329 17.02 16.83 4.03
CA PHE A 329 15.99 17.77 3.58
C PHE A 329 14.95 18.01 4.66
N LYS A 330 14.69 19.28 5.00
CA LYS A 330 13.72 19.69 6.04
C LYS A 330 12.42 20.25 5.48
N GLY A 331 12.30 20.36 4.16
CA GLY A 331 11.11 20.87 3.50
C GLY A 331 9.97 19.86 3.42
N ILE A 332 8.92 20.27 2.71
CA ILE A 332 7.70 19.51 2.46
C ILE A 332 7.87 18.74 1.16
N ILE A 333 7.58 17.44 1.21
CA ILE A 333 7.43 16.59 0.03
C ILE A 333 5.94 16.60 -0.29
N ALA A 334 5.56 16.87 -1.54
CA ALA A 334 4.18 17.08 -1.93
C ALA A 334 3.82 16.34 -3.23
N GLY A 335 2.57 15.92 -3.35
CA GLY A 335 2.04 15.33 -4.59
C GLY A 335 1.57 16.35 -5.62
N THR A 336 0.87 15.88 -6.66
CA THR A 336 0.37 16.71 -7.77
C THR A 336 -1.11 16.48 -8.04
N ARG A 337 -1.67 17.19 -9.03
CA ARG A 337 -2.98 16.87 -9.63
C ARG A 337 -2.88 15.85 -10.78
N LYS A 338 -1.69 15.29 -11.05
CA LYS A 338 -1.45 14.21 -12.04
C LYS A 338 -1.91 12.89 -11.44
N THR A 339 -3.21 12.81 -11.22
CA THR A 339 -3.89 11.70 -10.56
C THR A 339 -4.81 11.01 -11.55
N THR A 340 -5.09 9.72 -11.35
CA THR A 340 -6.04 9.00 -12.20
C THR A 340 -7.42 9.67 -12.15
N PRO A 341 -8.05 10.02 -13.29
CA PRO A 341 -9.40 10.59 -13.31
C PRO A 341 -10.40 9.71 -12.56
N GLY A 342 -11.25 10.30 -11.72
CA GLY A 342 -12.20 9.57 -10.87
C GLY A 342 -11.61 8.93 -9.60
N PHE A 343 -10.29 8.80 -9.49
CA PHE A 343 -9.64 8.10 -8.37
C PHE A 343 -8.81 8.99 -7.44
N ARG A 344 -8.79 10.31 -7.72
CA ARG A 344 -7.98 11.30 -6.99
C ARG A 344 -8.09 11.24 -5.47
N LEU A 345 -9.29 11.04 -4.93
CA LEU A 345 -9.52 11.00 -3.48
C LEU A 345 -8.66 9.90 -2.82
N VAL A 346 -8.64 8.71 -3.41
CA VAL A 346 -7.87 7.56 -2.89
C VAL A 346 -6.38 7.81 -3.04
N GLU A 347 -5.94 8.35 -4.17
CA GLU A 347 -4.52 8.64 -4.40
C GLU A 347 -3.97 9.69 -3.43
N LYS A 348 -4.73 10.78 -3.21
CA LYS A 348 -4.41 11.83 -2.25
C LYS A 348 -4.44 11.30 -0.81
N TYR A 349 -5.40 10.45 -0.48
CA TYR A 349 -5.44 9.77 0.81
C TYR A 349 -4.18 8.91 1.04
N GLY A 350 -3.76 8.14 0.03
CA GLY A 350 -2.52 7.37 0.05
C GLY A 350 -1.28 8.25 0.31
N MET A 351 -1.22 9.44 -0.28
CA MET A 351 -0.15 10.41 -0.02
C MET A 351 -0.10 10.85 1.44
N LEU A 352 -1.25 11.15 2.07
CA LEU A 352 -1.35 11.54 3.49
C LEU A 352 -0.87 10.43 4.41
N VAL A 353 -1.36 9.20 4.21
CA VAL A 353 -0.93 8.03 4.99
C VAL A 353 0.56 7.77 4.80
N GLY A 354 1.03 7.93 3.55
CA GLY A 354 2.44 7.92 3.15
C GLY A 354 3.27 9.08 3.69
N GLY A 355 2.68 10.01 4.45
CA GLY A 355 3.33 11.09 5.17
C GLY A 355 3.90 12.20 4.31
N ILE A 356 3.35 12.41 3.12
CA ILE A 356 3.67 13.56 2.26
C ILE A 356 2.45 14.46 2.14
N ASP A 357 2.68 15.73 1.81
CA ASP A 357 1.61 16.70 1.58
C ASP A 357 0.84 16.32 0.31
N THR A 358 -0.47 16.47 0.34
CA THR A 358 -1.28 16.18 -0.84
C THR A 358 -1.06 17.20 -1.95
N HIS A 359 -0.60 18.40 -1.60
CA HIS A 359 -0.72 19.61 -2.38
C HIS A 359 -2.22 19.95 -2.62
N ARG A 360 -2.49 21.08 -3.27
CA ARG A 360 -3.83 21.40 -3.82
C ARG A 360 -4.55 20.17 -4.38
N HIS A 361 -5.78 19.97 -3.91
CA HIS A 361 -6.61 18.83 -4.28
C HIS A 361 -7.22 19.05 -5.68
N ASP A 362 -7.69 20.26 -5.96
CA ASP A 362 -8.36 20.65 -7.18
C ASP A 362 -7.98 22.10 -7.60
N LEU A 363 -8.75 22.68 -8.53
CA LEU A 363 -8.55 24.06 -8.99
C LEU A 363 -9.03 25.11 -7.98
N SER A 364 -9.88 24.72 -7.03
CA SER A 364 -10.49 25.60 -6.05
C SER A 364 -9.67 25.70 -4.75
N SER A 365 -8.79 24.72 -4.48
CA SER A 365 -8.02 24.68 -3.23
C SER A 365 -6.90 25.73 -3.16
N MET A 366 -6.33 26.11 -4.30
CA MET A 366 -5.23 27.08 -4.41
C MET A 366 -5.12 27.58 -5.84
N ILE A 367 -4.87 28.88 -6.01
CA ILE A 367 -4.64 29.47 -7.32
C ILE A 367 -3.19 29.17 -7.74
N MET A 368 -3.03 28.58 -8.92
CA MET A 368 -1.71 28.32 -9.51
C MET A 368 -1.68 28.91 -10.91
N LEU A 369 -0.82 29.88 -11.12
CA LEU A 369 -0.59 30.52 -12.41
C LEU A 369 0.62 29.86 -13.06
N LYS A 370 0.35 29.15 -14.16
CA LYS A 370 1.38 28.56 -15.03
C LYS A 370 1.77 29.52 -16.15
N ASP A 371 2.83 29.21 -16.86
CA ASP A 371 3.28 29.82 -18.13
C ASP A 371 2.12 30.27 -19.06
N ASN A 372 1.16 29.38 -19.31
CA ASN A 372 0.03 29.62 -20.21
C ASN A 372 -0.92 30.71 -19.70
N HIS A 373 -1.06 30.85 -18.37
CA HIS A 373 -1.90 31.88 -17.77
C HIS A 373 -1.21 33.24 -17.87
N ILE A 374 0.09 33.28 -17.59
CA ILE A 374 0.92 34.48 -17.68
C ILE A 374 0.90 34.99 -19.13
N TRP A 375 1.18 34.10 -20.09
CA TRP A 375 1.13 34.42 -21.52
C TRP A 375 -0.22 35.02 -21.95
N SER A 376 -1.33 34.42 -21.50
CA SER A 376 -2.69 34.90 -21.84
C SER A 376 -3.03 36.26 -21.21
N SER A 377 -2.45 36.57 -20.05
CA SER A 377 -2.68 37.84 -19.35
C SER A 377 -1.76 38.99 -19.80
N GLY A 378 -0.71 38.68 -20.55
CA GLY A 378 0.29 39.63 -21.04
C GLY A 378 1.40 40.00 -20.04
N SER A 379 1.22 39.80 -18.72
CA SER A 379 2.30 40.00 -17.73
C SER A 379 2.02 39.27 -16.42
N ILE A 380 3.08 38.90 -15.70
CA ILE A 380 2.99 38.22 -14.39
C ILE A 380 2.25 39.10 -13.38
N THR A 381 2.58 40.39 -13.33
CA THR A 381 1.94 41.35 -12.42
C THR A 381 0.43 41.42 -12.64
N THR A 382 -0.03 41.50 -13.89
CA THR A 382 -1.47 41.56 -14.21
C THR A 382 -2.16 40.25 -13.83
N ALA A 383 -1.57 39.11 -14.16
CA ALA A 383 -2.11 37.79 -13.80
C ALA A 383 -2.32 37.65 -12.29
N ILE A 384 -1.33 38.10 -11.49
CA ILE A 384 -1.37 38.04 -10.04
C ILE A 384 -2.44 38.99 -9.48
N GLN A 385 -2.55 40.21 -10.00
CA GLN A 385 -3.58 41.17 -9.56
C GLN A 385 -4.99 40.61 -9.81
N GLN A 386 -5.26 40.10 -11.01
CA GLN A 386 -6.54 39.49 -11.36
C GLN A 386 -6.82 38.24 -10.50
N ALA A 387 -5.81 37.40 -10.25
CA ALA A 387 -5.95 36.26 -9.36
C ALA A 387 -6.30 36.69 -7.91
N ARG A 388 -5.75 37.82 -7.44
CA ARG A 388 -6.04 38.36 -6.11
C ARG A 388 -7.42 38.99 -6.01
N GLU A 389 -7.93 39.59 -7.07
CA GLU A 389 -9.30 40.12 -7.11
C GLU A 389 -10.35 39.03 -6.83
N VAL A 390 -10.15 37.83 -7.38
CA VAL A 390 -11.09 36.70 -7.21
C VAL A 390 -10.75 35.78 -6.04
N GLY A 391 -9.47 35.61 -5.72
CA GLY A 391 -9.02 34.73 -4.63
C GLY A 391 -9.04 35.38 -3.25
N GLY A 392 -9.06 36.70 -3.20
CA GLY A 392 -9.00 37.49 -1.98
C GLY A 392 -7.77 37.16 -1.12
N PHE A 393 -7.96 37.22 0.20
CA PHE A 393 -6.92 36.90 1.18
C PHE A 393 -6.87 35.41 1.58
N SER A 394 -7.89 34.63 1.22
CA SER A 394 -8.08 33.26 1.71
C SER A 394 -7.34 32.20 0.92
N LEU A 395 -7.08 32.43 -0.37
CA LEU A 395 -6.41 31.47 -1.24
C LEU A 395 -4.94 31.84 -1.42
N LEU A 396 -4.07 30.85 -1.26
CA LEU A 396 -2.66 30.99 -1.62
C LEU A 396 -2.52 31.11 -3.15
N LEU A 397 -1.52 31.87 -3.58
CA LEU A 397 -1.18 32.09 -4.97
C LEU A 397 0.22 31.56 -5.27
N ASP A 398 0.27 30.53 -6.10
CA ASP A 398 1.49 29.89 -6.59
C ASP A 398 1.75 30.27 -8.04
N VAL A 399 2.97 30.69 -8.36
CA VAL A 399 3.33 31.22 -9.67
C VAL A 399 4.55 30.48 -10.21
N GLU A 400 4.38 29.89 -11.38
CA GLU A 400 5.42 29.23 -12.17
C GLU A 400 6.28 30.28 -12.86
N VAL A 401 7.59 30.21 -12.64
CA VAL A 401 8.57 31.15 -13.20
C VAL A 401 9.76 30.39 -13.77
N THR A 402 10.37 30.96 -14.80
CA THR A 402 11.49 30.39 -15.54
C THR A 402 12.79 31.20 -15.36
N SER A 403 12.73 32.37 -14.73
CA SER A 403 13.89 33.22 -14.46
C SER A 403 13.81 33.94 -13.11
N GLU A 404 14.96 34.43 -12.61
CA GLU A 404 15.01 35.27 -11.40
C GLU A 404 14.25 36.59 -11.55
N ALA A 405 14.23 37.17 -12.75
CA ALA A 405 13.50 38.41 -13.01
C ALA A 405 11.98 38.20 -12.90
N GLU A 406 11.47 37.11 -13.46
CA GLU A 406 10.07 36.71 -13.31
C GLU A 406 9.72 36.39 -11.85
N ALA A 407 10.63 35.73 -11.12
CA ALA A 407 10.46 35.46 -9.70
C ALA A 407 10.38 36.77 -8.89
N ASP A 408 11.26 37.74 -9.15
CA ASP A 408 11.23 39.05 -8.50
C ASP A 408 9.92 39.80 -8.82
N GLU A 409 9.46 39.77 -10.07
CA GLU A 409 8.18 40.35 -10.47
C GLU A 409 7.01 39.70 -9.70
N ALA A 410 6.97 38.36 -9.66
CA ALA A 410 5.92 37.62 -8.98
C ALA A 410 5.88 37.90 -7.46
N ILE A 411 7.05 37.90 -6.80
CA ILE A 411 7.17 38.21 -5.37
C ILE A 411 6.70 39.64 -5.10
N ASN A 412 7.15 40.61 -5.92
CA ASN A 412 6.73 42.00 -5.78
C ASN A 412 5.21 42.16 -5.95
N ALA A 413 4.64 41.52 -6.97
CA ALA A 413 3.24 41.64 -7.35
C ALA A 413 2.28 40.98 -6.36
N GLY A 414 2.69 39.94 -5.62
CA GLY A 414 1.74 39.32 -4.69
C GLY A 414 1.88 37.85 -4.39
N ALA A 415 2.76 37.11 -5.06
CA ALA A 415 2.79 35.65 -4.96
C ALA A 415 3.16 35.15 -3.55
N ASP A 416 2.52 34.06 -3.12
CA ASP A 416 2.83 33.39 -1.84
C ASP A 416 3.85 32.27 -2.05
N ILE A 417 3.81 31.62 -3.21
CA ILE A 417 4.67 30.50 -3.58
C ILE A 417 5.27 30.80 -4.96
N ILE A 418 6.57 30.59 -5.09
CA ILE A 418 7.31 30.73 -6.34
C ILE A 418 7.78 29.34 -6.75
N MET A 419 7.23 28.84 -7.84
CA MET A 419 7.61 27.57 -8.45
C MET A 419 8.70 27.80 -9.48
N LEU A 420 9.92 27.39 -9.15
CA LEU A 420 11.07 27.43 -10.05
C LEU A 420 10.97 26.25 -11.01
N ASP A 421 10.34 26.44 -12.17
CA ASP A 421 10.16 25.38 -13.16
C ASP A 421 11.39 25.22 -14.05
N ASN A 422 11.69 23.98 -14.40
CA ASN A 422 12.82 23.60 -15.27
C ASN A 422 14.21 24.12 -14.81
N MET A 423 14.36 24.48 -13.53
CA MET A 423 15.65 24.81 -12.91
C MET A 423 16.17 23.59 -12.15
N GLU A 424 17.42 23.22 -12.39
CA GLU A 424 18.05 22.03 -11.81
C GLU A 424 19.46 22.32 -11.26
N GLY A 425 19.96 21.41 -10.44
CA GLY A 425 21.34 21.44 -9.93
C GLY A 425 21.72 22.75 -9.24
N GLU A 426 22.91 23.27 -9.54
CA GLU A 426 23.43 24.50 -8.94
C GLU A 426 22.59 25.73 -9.30
N THR A 427 22.01 25.79 -10.50
CA THR A 427 21.15 26.91 -10.92
C THR A 427 19.96 27.05 -9.98
N LEU A 428 19.26 25.95 -9.70
CA LEU A 428 18.14 25.94 -8.76
C LEU A 428 18.56 26.40 -7.36
N VAL A 429 19.70 25.89 -6.86
CA VAL A 429 20.23 26.26 -5.53
C VAL A 429 20.57 27.75 -5.46
N ASN A 430 21.29 28.25 -6.44
CA ASN A 430 21.80 29.61 -6.47
C ASN A 430 20.64 30.62 -6.63
N THR A 431 19.70 30.35 -7.54
CA THR A 431 18.50 31.16 -7.71
C THR A 431 17.63 31.17 -6.46
N ALA A 432 17.36 30.01 -5.86
CA ALA A 432 16.60 29.95 -4.62
C ALA A 432 17.27 30.71 -3.47
N ARG A 433 18.60 30.63 -3.34
CA ARG A 433 19.38 31.37 -2.34
C ARG A 433 19.33 32.87 -2.60
N ALA A 434 19.61 33.30 -3.84
CA ALA A 434 19.60 34.69 -4.23
C ALA A 434 18.24 35.34 -3.97
N LEU A 435 17.14 34.68 -4.33
CA LEU A 435 15.78 35.16 -4.05
C LEU A 435 15.52 35.28 -2.54
N LYS A 436 15.91 34.29 -1.74
CA LYS A 436 15.73 34.35 -0.27
C LYS A 436 16.53 35.46 0.37
N GLU A 437 17.76 35.71 -0.08
CA GLU A 437 18.61 36.79 0.44
C GLU A 437 18.10 38.16 0.01
N ARG A 438 17.80 38.33 -1.28
CA ARG A 438 17.32 39.60 -1.87
C ARG A 438 16.02 40.09 -1.23
N TRP A 439 15.13 39.17 -0.88
CA TRP A 439 13.81 39.46 -0.30
C TRP A 439 13.74 39.27 1.22
N ALA A 440 14.86 38.96 1.87
CA ALA A 440 14.92 38.83 3.32
C ALA A 440 14.42 40.10 4.02
N GLY A 441 13.42 39.96 4.90
CA GLY A 441 12.81 41.08 5.62
C GLY A 441 11.85 41.96 4.80
N LYS A 442 11.78 41.78 3.46
CA LYS A 442 10.90 42.55 2.58
C LYS A 442 9.55 41.87 2.39
N ARG A 443 9.54 40.58 2.07
CA ARG A 443 8.32 39.78 1.86
C ARG A 443 8.54 38.33 2.23
N LYS A 444 7.50 37.67 2.76
CA LYS A 444 7.49 36.23 3.01
C LYS A 444 6.87 35.50 1.81
N PHE A 445 7.53 34.44 1.36
CA PHE A 445 7.07 33.55 0.30
C PHE A 445 7.70 32.16 0.48
N LEU A 446 7.13 31.15 -0.17
CA LEU A 446 7.69 29.79 -0.27
C LEU A 446 8.37 29.59 -1.62
N ILE A 447 9.34 28.68 -1.66
CA ILE A 447 9.92 28.21 -2.93
C ILE A 447 9.47 26.77 -3.13
N GLU A 448 8.96 26.52 -4.32
CA GLU A 448 8.62 25.20 -4.83
C GLU A 448 9.55 24.83 -5.98
N THR A 449 9.92 23.55 -6.08
CA THR A 449 10.54 22.97 -7.26
C THR A 449 9.70 21.79 -7.73
N SER A 450 9.55 21.66 -9.05
CA SER A 450 8.82 20.59 -9.71
C SER A 450 9.54 20.15 -11.00
N GLY A 451 8.98 19.14 -11.67
CA GLY A 451 9.49 18.58 -12.94
C GLY A 451 10.60 17.56 -12.73
N GLY A 452 10.46 16.36 -13.31
CA GLY A 452 11.56 15.37 -13.36
C GLY A 452 12.12 14.88 -12.01
N ILE A 453 11.40 15.02 -10.89
CA ILE A 453 11.91 14.61 -9.59
C ILE A 453 11.66 13.12 -9.36
N GLU A 454 12.74 12.37 -9.16
CA GLU A 454 12.76 10.94 -8.92
C GLU A 454 13.51 10.62 -7.63
N ILE A 455 13.36 9.40 -7.10
CA ILE A 455 14.10 8.99 -5.89
C ILE A 455 15.62 9.10 -6.11
N GLY A 456 16.11 8.77 -7.31
CA GLY A 456 17.53 8.78 -7.62
C GLY A 456 18.17 10.16 -7.67
N ASN A 457 17.43 11.20 -8.07
CA ASN A 457 17.92 12.58 -8.16
C ASN A 457 17.48 13.46 -6.97
N LEU A 458 16.85 12.85 -5.97
CA LEU A 458 16.30 13.56 -4.82
C LEU A 458 17.37 14.34 -4.06
N LYS A 459 18.59 13.80 -3.92
CA LYS A 459 19.69 14.48 -3.22
C LYS A 459 20.09 15.81 -3.86
N GLU A 460 20.09 15.85 -5.19
CA GLU A 460 20.46 17.03 -5.98
C GLU A 460 19.34 18.06 -5.98
N ARG A 461 18.10 17.59 -5.97
CA ARG A 461 16.91 18.45 -6.03
C ARG A 461 16.41 18.90 -4.67
N ALA A 462 16.58 18.10 -3.62
CA ALA A 462 16.11 18.37 -2.26
C ALA A 462 16.99 19.40 -1.55
N ILE A 463 16.78 20.66 -1.91
CA ILE A 463 17.60 21.76 -1.43
C ILE A 463 17.03 22.25 -0.10
N ASN A 464 17.79 22.03 0.97
CA ASN A 464 17.63 22.86 2.15
C ASN A 464 18.05 24.27 1.74
N GLY A 465 17.13 25.24 1.82
CA GLY A 465 17.50 26.65 1.70
C GLY A 465 18.64 26.93 2.68
N GLY A 466 19.87 26.97 2.17
CA GLY A 466 21.07 26.79 2.96
C GLY A 466 21.19 27.84 4.04
N TYR A 467 20.88 27.47 5.27
CA TYR A 467 21.44 28.11 6.45
C TYR A 467 22.24 27.05 7.18
N SER A 468 23.57 27.17 7.02
CA SER A 468 24.52 26.55 7.94
C SER A 468 24.06 26.79 9.37
N GLN A 469 24.15 25.74 10.19
CA GLN A 469 23.68 25.72 11.57
C GLN A 469 24.50 26.64 12.47
N HIS A 470 24.36 27.95 12.34
CA HIS A 470 24.71 28.89 13.39
C HIS A 470 23.72 30.05 13.40
N LYS A 471 22.94 30.12 14.47
CA LYS A 471 22.07 31.24 14.88
C LYS A 471 20.94 31.62 13.91
N CYS A 472 19.77 31.00 14.07
CA CYS A 472 18.48 31.69 14.25
C CYS A 472 17.35 30.65 14.22
N GLY A 473 16.55 30.57 15.30
CA GLY A 473 15.47 29.60 15.45
C GLY A 473 14.26 29.93 14.58
N SER A 474 14.03 29.17 13.51
CA SER A 474 12.71 28.81 12.96
C SER A 474 12.86 27.90 11.73
N PRO A 475 12.01 26.86 11.53
CA PRO A 475 12.13 25.96 10.38
C PRO A 475 11.74 26.68 9.08
N LYS A 476 12.72 26.91 8.19
CA LYS A 476 12.52 27.58 6.90
C LYS A 476 11.96 26.56 5.89
N ARG A 477 10.74 26.80 5.40
CA ARG A 477 9.95 25.86 4.58
C ARG A 477 10.26 26.01 3.09
N SER A 478 10.69 24.93 2.44
CA SER A 478 10.67 24.72 0.98
C SER A 478 9.73 23.54 0.68
N ALA A 479 9.04 23.55 -0.46
CA ALA A 479 8.17 22.44 -0.89
C ALA A 479 8.71 21.83 -2.19
N HIS A 480 8.66 20.51 -2.35
CA HIS A 480 9.11 19.80 -3.55
C HIS A 480 8.00 18.90 -4.03
N ARG A 481 7.74 18.93 -5.34
CA ARG A 481 6.57 18.28 -5.94
C ARG A 481 6.95 17.10 -6.82
N PHE A 482 6.33 15.96 -6.55
CA PHE A 482 6.60 14.66 -7.18
C PHE A 482 5.44 14.17 -8.04
#